data_AF-A0A3M5UKJ6-F1
#
_entry.id   AF-A0A3M5UKJ6-F1
#
_cell.length_a   1.000
_cell.length_b   1.000
_cell.length_c   1.000
_cell.angle_alpha   90.00
_cell.angle_beta   90.00
_cell.angle_gamma   90.00
#
_symmetry.space_group_name_H-M   'P 1'
#
loop_
_entity.id
_entity.type
_entity.pdbx_description
1 polymer ?
#
loop_
_entity_poly.entity_id
_entity_poly.type
_entity_poly.pdbx_seq_one_letter_code
_entity_poly.pdbx_strand_id
1 'polypeptide(L)' 'MPRRTAQDTISALADLNIECEFEQQEGARNHAGAYRIRDWGAIDKTWIARNLTGIKDVLGYP' A
#
# COMPACT_ATOMS: atom_id res chain seq x y z
N MET A 1 -1.26 12.97 0.68
CA MET A 1 -2.50 12.24 0.38
C MET A 1 -3.47 12.37 1.56
N PRO A 2 -4.74 12.74 1.37
CA PRO A 2 -5.76 12.72 2.42
C PRO A 2 -6.02 11.31 2.97
N ARG A 3 -6.43 11.19 4.23
CA ARG A 3 -6.70 9.89 4.89
C ARG A 3 -7.70 9.04 4.09
N ARG A 4 -8.78 9.64 3.60
CA ARG A 4 -9.81 8.92 2.87
C ARG A 4 -9.27 8.33 1.56
N THR A 5 -8.51 9.11 0.80
CA THR A 5 -7.83 8.65 -0.42
C THR A 5 -6.89 7.48 -0.14
N ALA A 6 -6.17 7.50 0.98
CA ALA A 6 -5.29 6.38 1.37
C ALA A 6 -6.10 5.11 1.68
N GLN A 7 -7.21 5.23 2.40
CA GLN A 7 -8.10 4.10 2.71
C GLN A 7 -8.76 3.52 1.47
N ASP A 8 -9.25 4.37 0.56
CA ASP A 8 -9.85 3.95 -0.69
C ASP A 8 -8.80 3.26 -1.58
N THR A 9 -7.57 3.80 -1.64
CA THR A 9 -6.42 3.18 -2.35
C THR A 9 -6.09 1.80 -1.80
N ILE A 10 -6.00 1.65 -0.47
CA ILE A 10 -5.71 0.35 0.16
C ILE A 10 -6.82 -0.66 -0.13
N SER A 11 -8.08 -0.23 -0.10
CA SER A 11 -9.22 -1.10 -0.39
C SER A 11 -9.22 -1.59 -1.83
N ALA A 12 -8.79 -0.75 -2.78
CA ALA A 12 -8.69 -1.08 -4.20
C ALA A 12 -7.52 -2.02 -4.56
N LEU A 13 -6.59 -2.31 -3.64
CA LEU A 13 -5.46 -3.21 -3.91
C LEU A 13 -5.93 -4.64 -4.24
N ALA A 14 -7.03 -5.08 -3.62
CA ALA A 14 -7.62 -6.40 -3.87
C ALA A 14 -8.11 -6.55 -5.33
N ASP A 15 -8.58 -5.47 -5.95
CA ASP A 15 -9.02 -5.47 -7.35
C ASP A 15 -7.86 -5.72 -8.34
N LEU A 16 -6.62 -5.50 -7.88
CA LEU A 16 -5.38 -5.76 -8.61
C LEU A 16 -4.72 -7.10 -8.23
N ASN A 17 -5.41 -7.93 -7.44
CA ASN A 17 -4.87 -9.14 -6.82
C ASN A 17 -3.64 -8.89 -5.93
N ILE A 18 -3.51 -7.70 -5.34
CA ILE A 18 -2.49 -7.41 -4.33
C ILE A 18 -3.07 -7.74 -2.96
N GLU A 19 -2.49 -8.71 -2.27
CA GLU A 19 -2.88 -9.10 -0.92
C GLU A 19 -2.26 -8.13 0.10
N CYS A 20 -3.07 -7.22 0.63
CA CYS A 20 -2.67 -6.25 1.64
C CYS A 20 -3.45 -6.45 2.93
N GLU A 21 -2.76 -6.81 4.00
CA GLU A 21 -3.36 -7.13 5.29
C GLU A 21 -2.99 -6.09 6.34
N PHE A 22 -3.89 -5.85 7.30
CA PHE A 22 -3.55 -5.08 8.49
C PHE A 22 -2.97 -6.00 9.58
N GLU A 23 -1.71 -5.78 9.92
CA GLU A 23 -1.04 -6.44 11.06
C GLU A 23 -1.22 -5.58 12.31
N GLN A 24 -1.97 -6.11 13.29
CA GLN A 24 -2.08 -5.47 14.60
C GLN A 24 -0.76 -5.62 15.37
N GLN A 25 -0.29 -4.53 15.96
CA GLN A 25 0.93 -4.58 16.77
C GLN A 25 0.66 -5.33 18.08
N GLU A 26 1.60 -6.18 18.49
CA GLU A 26 1.44 -7.01 19.68
C GLU A 26 1.21 -6.13 20.94
N GLY A 27 0.17 -6.46 21.70
CA GLY A 27 -0.24 -5.69 22.88
C GLY A 27 -0.95 -4.37 22.60
N ALA A 28 -1.19 -4.02 21.33
CA ALA A 28 -1.79 -2.75 20.96
C ALA A 28 -3.33 -2.78 21.08
N ARG A 29 -3.91 -1.70 21.60
CA ARG A 29 -5.36 -1.45 21.61
C ARG A 29 -5.74 -0.61 20.39
N ASN A 30 -6.99 -0.71 19.92
CA ASN A 30 -7.52 0.03 18.77
C ASN A 30 -6.78 -0.30 17.45
N HIS A 31 -6.78 0.65 16.50
CA HIS A 31 -6.19 0.56 15.16
C HIS A 31 -4.66 0.78 15.15
N ALA A 32 -3.97 0.39 16.22
CA ALA A 32 -2.52 0.47 16.30
C ALA A 32 -1.90 -0.76 15.64
N GLY A 33 -1.32 -0.55 14.46
CA GLY A 33 -0.79 -1.58 13.58
C GLY A 33 -0.36 -0.97 12.25
N ALA A 34 0.04 -1.83 11.31
CA ALA A 34 0.51 -1.42 9.99
C ALA A 34 -0.11 -2.29 8.90
N TYR A 35 -0.28 -1.73 7.71
CA TYR A 35 -0.62 -2.51 6.52
C TYR A 35 0.64 -3.16 5.96
N ARG A 36 0.50 -4.42 5.53
CA ARG A 36 1.58 -5.20 4.94
C ARG A 36 1.10 -5.91 3.68
N ILE A 37 1.89 -5.79 2.62
CA ILE A 37 1.68 -6.56 1.40
C ILE A 37 2.23 -7.98 1.63
N ARG A 38 1.36 -8.99 1.54
CA ARG A 38 1.68 -10.42 1.59
C ARG A 38 2.07 -10.96 0.23
N ASP A 39 1.30 -10.57 -0.77
CA ASP A 39 1.50 -10.93 -2.16
C ASP A 39 1.24 -9.73 -3.06
N TRP A 40 2.08 -9.56 -4.06
CA TRP A 40 1.92 -8.54 -5.10
C TRP A 40 1.04 -9.03 -6.27
N GLY A 41 0.67 -10.31 -6.27
CA GLY A 41 -0.10 -10.93 -7.35
C GLY A 41 0.64 -10.81 -8.67
N ALA A 42 -0.02 -10.21 -9.67
CA ALA A 42 0.58 -10.01 -11.00
C ALA A 42 1.54 -8.81 -11.08
N ILE A 43 1.66 -8.00 -10.02
CA ILE A 43 2.45 -6.77 -10.05
C ILE A 43 3.92 -7.04 -9.72
N ASP A 44 4.83 -6.55 -10.58
CA ASP A 44 6.28 -6.63 -10.34
C ASP A 44 6.74 -5.51 -9.39
N LYS A 45 6.97 -5.86 -8.13
CA LYS A 45 7.53 -4.95 -7.11
C LYS A 45 8.89 -4.36 -7.49
N THR A 46 9.69 -5.08 -8.27
CA THR A 46 11.01 -4.61 -8.72
C THR A 46 10.87 -3.56 -9.80
N TRP A 47 9.89 -3.69 -10.71
CA TRP A 47 9.55 -2.62 -11.65
C TRP A 47 9.14 -1.34 -10.90
N ILE A 48 8.30 -1.44 -9.87
CA ILE A 48 7.90 -0.29 -9.05
C ILE A 48 9.13 0.38 -8.42
N ALA A 49 10.03 -0.41 -7.81
CA ALA A 49 11.23 0.14 -7.18
C ALA A 49 12.14 0.89 -8.17
N ARG A 50 12.29 0.37 -9.40
CA ARG A 50 13.08 1.02 -10.45
C ARG A 50 12.47 2.31 -10.97
N ASN A 51 11.14 2.41 -10.96
CA ASN A 51 10.39 3.56 -11.50
C ASN A 51 9.88 4.51 -10.41
N LEU A 52 10.26 4.29 -9.14
CA LEU A 52 9.68 4.98 -8.00
C LEU A 52 9.76 6.51 -8.10
N THR A 53 10.89 7.04 -8.56
CA THR A 53 11.07 8.49 -8.76
C THR A 53 10.06 9.04 -9.77
N GLY A 54 9.96 8.42 -10.96
CA GLY A 54 9.01 8.89 -11.99
C GLY A 54 7.54 8.75 -11.55
N ILE A 55 7.20 7.68 -10.83
CA ILE A 55 5.86 7.50 -10.26
C ILE A 55 5.54 8.63 -9.26
N LYS A 56 6.49 8.95 -8.37
CA LYS A 56 6.36 10.04 -7.41
C LYS A 56 6.18 11.39 -8.10
N ASP A 57 6.99 11.68 -9.12
CA ASP A 57 6.92 12.93 -9.87
C ASP A 57 5.56 13.11 -10.55
N VAL A 58 5.06 12.07 -11.24
CA VAL A 58 3.75 12.10 -11.93
C VAL A 58 2.60 12.29 -10.93
N LEU A 59 2.70 11.67 -9.75
CA LEU A 59 1.67 11.75 -8.71
C LEU A 59 1.83 12.95 -7.76
N GLY A 60 2.89 13.76 -7.92
CA GLY A 60 3.18 14.91 -7.06
C GLY A 60 3.52 14.53 -5.61
N TYR A 61 4.16 13.37 -5.40
CA TYR A 61 4.65 12.94 -4.08
C TYR A 61 6.15 13.24 -3.93
N PRO A 62 6.62 13.66 -2.73
CA PRO A 62 8.05 13.77 -2.44
C PRO A 62 8.72 12.41 -2.38
#